data_AF-A0A367IGT7-F1
#
_entry.id   AF-A0A367IGT7-F1
#
_cell.length_a   1.000
_cell.length_b   1.000
_cell.length_c   1.000
_cell.angle_alpha   90.00
_cell.angle_beta   90.00
_cell.angle_gamma   90.00
#
_symmetry.space_group_name_H-M   'P 1'
#
loop_
_entity.id
_entity.type
_entity.pdbx_description
1 polymer ?
#
loop_
_entity_poly.entity_id
_entity_poly.type
_entity_poly.pdbx_seq_one_letter_code
_entity_poly.pdbx_strand_id
1 'polypeptide(L)'
;MKKESMVVRIGLDDTDHPDSGCTTYSFDSLLKELSKIEGVIVRERMLVRLWPYAARRTRGNGALSARLDIPSTSKEEFMFTCSAWFDELMSDISNLPDDQNSPSPALLISFGKVPE
;
A
#
# COMPACT_ATOMS: atom_id res chain seq x y z
N MET A 1 27.92 -5.77 -14.26
CA MET A 1 27.50 -6.62 -13.12
C MET A 1 25.99 -6.53 -13.02
N LYS A 2 25.25 -7.65 -12.97
CA LYS A 2 23.80 -7.58 -12.68
C LYS A 2 23.65 -7.10 -11.23
N LYS A 3 23.04 -5.94 -11.02
CA LYS A 3 22.61 -5.52 -9.67
C LYS A 3 21.68 -6.64 -9.18
N GLU A 4 21.95 -7.20 -8.00
CA GLU A 4 21.02 -8.13 -7.37
C GLU A 4 19.69 -7.40 -7.16
N SER A 5 18.61 -8.06 -7.55
CA SER A 5 17.24 -7.55 -7.44
C SER A 5 16.41 -8.53 -6.64
N MET A 6 15.55 -8.02 -5.75
CA MET A 6 14.61 -8.81 -4.97
C MET A 6 13.18 -8.51 -5.38
N VAL A 7 12.32 -9.52 -5.23
CA VAL A 7 10.88 -9.36 -5.40
C VAL A 7 10.28 -8.91 -4.07
N VAL A 8 9.48 -7.86 -4.14
CA VAL A 8 8.73 -7.30 -3.01
C VAL A 8 7.24 -7.36 -3.32
N ARG A 9 6.44 -7.67 -2.32
CA ARG A 9 4.99 -7.50 -2.37
C ARG A 9 4.60 -6.47 -1.34
N ILE A 10 3.80 -5.51 -1.78
CA ILE A 10 3.22 -4.49 -0.92
C ILE A 10 1.70 -4.62 -0.97
N GLY A 11 1.03 -4.37 0.14
CA GLY A 11 -0.42 -4.41 0.24
C GLY A 11 -0.95 -3.28 1.11
N LEU A 12 -2.08 -2.69 0.71
CA LEU A 12 -2.73 -1.58 1.39
C LEU A 12 -4.23 -1.83 1.47
N ASP A 13 -4.83 -1.57 2.62
CA ASP A 13 -6.27 -1.65 2.81
C ASP A 13 -6.77 -0.54 3.75
N ASP A 14 -8.08 -0.32 3.74
CA ASP A 14 -8.83 0.48 4.70
C ASP A 14 -8.40 1.96 4.81
N THR A 15 -8.19 2.61 3.66
CA THR A 15 -7.84 4.04 3.61
C THR A 15 -9.00 4.94 3.17
N ASP A 16 -10.18 4.38 2.92
CA ASP A 16 -11.34 5.10 2.44
C ASP A 16 -12.27 5.53 3.58
N HIS A 17 -12.73 6.78 3.53
CA HIS A 17 -13.74 7.33 4.43
C HIS A 17 -15.00 7.69 3.60
N PRO A 18 -16.23 7.60 4.16
CA PRO A 18 -17.47 7.92 3.43
C PRO A 18 -17.46 9.28 2.73
N ASP A 19 -16.82 10.27 3.33
CA ASP A 19 -16.75 11.64 2.79
C ASP A 19 -15.49 11.94 1.97
N SER A 20 -14.47 11.07 2.00
CA SER A 20 -13.19 11.33 1.34
C SER A 20 -12.27 10.11 1.29
N GLY A 21 -11.35 10.06 0.32
CA GLY A 21 -10.34 9.01 0.25
C GLY A 21 -10.81 7.75 -0.48
N CYS A 22 -9.85 7.01 -1.03
CA CYS A 22 -10.11 5.78 -1.75
C CYS A 22 -8.86 4.90 -1.74
N THR A 23 -8.97 3.66 -1.30
CA THR A 23 -7.84 2.71 -1.22
C THR A 23 -7.11 2.58 -2.55
N THR A 24 -7.81 2.64 -3.69
CA THR A 24 -7.16 2.61 -5.01
C THR A 24 -6.34 3.86 -5.31
N TYR A 25 -6.81 5.03 -4.90
CA TYR A 25 -6.10 6.29 -5.10
C TYR A 25 -4.86 6.36 -4.20
N SER A 26 -5.02 6.06 -2.91
CA SER A 26 -3.92 6.06 -1.94
C SER A 26 -2.82 5.09 -2.37
N PHE A 27 -3.18 3.88 -2.81
CA PHE A 27 -2.21 2.91 -3.29
C PHE A 27 -1.48 3.36 -4.55
N ASP A 28 -2.17 3.97 -5.51
CA ASP A 28 -1.53 4.53 -6.71
C ASP A 28 -0.56 5.67 -6.35
N SER A 29 -0.92 6.51 -5.37
CA SER A 29 -0.04 7.55 -4.84
C SER A 29 1.24 6.96 -4.23
N LEU A 30 1.13 5.93 -3.40
CA LEU A 30 2.28 5.22 -2.84
C LEU A 30 3.17 4.64 -3.95
N LEU A 31 2.58 3.96 -4.94
CA LEU A 31 3.34 3.37 -6.05
C LEU A 31 4.04 4.43 -6.90
N LYS A 32 3.45 5.62 -7.09
CA LYS A 32 4.10 6.75 -7.76
C LYS A 32 5.30 7.24 -6.98
N GLU A 33 5.21 7.33 -5.65
CA GLU A 33 6.34 7.73 -4.81
C GLU A 33 7.48 6.72 -4.90
N LEU A 34 7.18 5.43 -4.75
CA LEU A 34 8.16 4.36 -4.84
C LEU A 34 8.82 4.25 -6.23
N SER A 35 8.10 4.64 -7.29
CA SER A 35 8.64 4.64 -8.66
C SER A 35 9.69 5.72 -8.89
N LYS A 36 9.86 6.70 -7.98
CA LYS A 36 10.92 7.70 -8.04
C LYS A 36 12.28 7.12 -7.60
N ILE A 37 12.28 6.02 -6.85
CA ILE A 37 13.49 5.35 -6.37
C ILE A 37 14.14 4.62 -7.54
N GLU A 38 15.45 4.82 -7.73
CA GLU A 38 16.19 4.23 -8.86
C GLU A 38 16.08 2.69 -8.85
N GLY A 39 15.58 2.15 -9.96
CA GLY A 39 15.52 0.71 -10.22
C GLY A 39 14.30 -0.01 -9.63
N VAL A 40 13.41 0.68 -8.91
CA VAL A 40 12.13 0.12 -8.48
C VAL A 40 11.19 -0.01 -9.68
N ILE A 41 10.66 -1.21 -9.92
CA ILE A 41 9.78 -1.50 -11.05
C ILE A 41 8.51 -2.20 -10.54
N VAL A 42 7.36 -1.57 -10.74
CA VAL A 42 6.05 -2.21 -10.52
C VAL A 42 5.77 -3.22 -11.63
N ARG A 43 5.57 -4.49 -11.27
CA ARG A 43 5.29 -5.58 -12.22
C ARG A 43 3.81 -5.87 -12.36
N GLU A 44 3.13 -5.97 -11.23
CA GLU A 44 1.73 -6.36 -11.17
C GLU A 44 1.01 -5.47 -10.16
N ARG A 45 -0.27 -5.19 -10.43
CA ARG A 45 -1.20 -4.56 -9.50
C ARG A 45 -2.42 -5.46 -9.39
N MET A 46 -2.93 -5.62 -8.18
CA MET A 46 -4.04 -6.51 -7.86
C MET A 46 -5.06 -5.76 -7.00
N LEU A 47 -6.33 -5.90 -7.36
CA LEU A 47 -7.47 -5.53 -6.52
C LEU A 47 -8.09 -6.82 -5.99
N VAL A 48 -7.99 -7.03 -4.68
CA VAL A 48 -8.42 -8.25 -4.02
C VAL A 48 -9.75 -7.98 -3.32
N ARG A 49 -10.82 -8.60 -3.82
CA ARG A 49 -12.14 -8.51 -3.18
C ARG A 49 -12.19 -9.41 -1.96
N LEU A 50 -12.55 -8.82 -0.82
CA LEU A 50 -12.74 -9.51 0.44
C LEU A 50 -14.20 -9.93 0.60
N TRP A 51 -14.55 -10.51 1.75
CA TRP A 51 -15.92 -10.96 2.03
C TRP A 51 -16.93 -9.80 1.91
N PRO A 52 -17.89 -9.83 0.96
CA PRO A 52 -18.78 -8.70 0.71
C PRO A 52 -19.75 -8.37 1.85
N TYR A 53 -19.97 -9.29 2.80
CA TYR A 53 -20.94 -9.12 3.89
C TYR A 53 -20.29 -8.74 5.24
N ALA A 54 -19.03 -8.29 5.24
CA ALA A 54 -18.37 -7.80 6.44
C ALA A 54 -19.11 -6.58 7.01
N ALA A 55 -19.65 -6.71 8.23
CA ALA A 55 -20.28 -5.61 8.95
C ALA A 55 -19.20 -4.58 9.34
N ARG A 56 -19.41 -3.29 9.00
CA ARG A 56 -18.49 -2.12 9.15
C ARG A 56 -17.62 -1.73 7.95
N ARG A 57 -17.94 -2.16 6.72
CA ARG A 57 -17.20 -1.70 5.53
C ARG A 57 -18.11 -0.97 4.55
N THR A 58 -17.55 0.09 3.96
CA THR A 58 -18.12 0.84 2.83
C THR A 58 -18.31 -0.10 1.63
N ARG A 59 -19.19 0.28 0.69
CA ARG A 59 -19.44 -0.52 -0.52
C ARG A 59 -18.13 -0.73 -1.29
N GLY A 60 -17.55 -1.93 -1.21
CA GLY A 60 -16.32 -2.19 -1.96
C GLY A 60 -15.31 -3.13 -1.33
N ASN A 61 -15.46 -3.48 -0.04
CA ASN A 61 -14.53 -4.28 0.77
C ASN A 61 -13.43 -4.98 -0.04
N GLY A 62 -12.29 -4.33 -0.16
CA GLY A 62 -11.24 -4.76 -1.06
C GLY A 62 -9.91 -4.10 -0.74
N ALA A 63 -8.89 -4.93 -0.64
CA ALA A 63 -7.51 -4.53 -0.44
C ALA A 63 -6.78 -4.46 -1.79
N LEU A 64 -5.72 -3.65 -1.85
CA LEU A 64 -4.84 -3.62 -3.00
C LEU A 64 -3.49 -4.26 -2.70
N SER A 65 -2.87 -4.82 -3.74
CA SER A 65 -1.50 -5.31 -3.67
C SER A 65 -0.74 -5.04 -4.96
N ALA A 66 0.57 -4.94 -4.86
CA ALA A 66 1.46 -4.85 -6.00
C ALA A 66 2.71 -5.71 -5.77
N ARG A 67 3.20 -6.28 -6.87
CA ARG A 67 4.49 -6.94 -6.92
C ARG A 67 5.48 -5.99 -7.58
N LEU A 68 6.62 -5.78 -6.92
CA LEU A 68 7.70 -4.93 -7.40
C LEU A 68 9.00 -5.73 -7.50
N ASP A 69 9.84 -5.37 -8.45
CA ASP A 69 11.26 -5.69 -8.41
C ASP A 69 12.01 -4.47 -7.90
N ILE A 70 12.89 -4.65 -6.92
CA ILE A 70 13.73 -3.57 -6.40
C ILE A 70 15.20 -4.02 -6.34
N PRO A 71 16.17 -3.12 -6.57
CA PRO A 71 17.58 -3.43 -6.34
C PRO A 71 17.82 -3.67 -4.84
N SER A 72 18.70 -4.62 -4.51
CA SER A 72 19.07 -4.88 -3.11
C SER A 72 19.60 -3.63 -2.40
N THR A 73 20.28 -2.74 -3.15
CA THR A 73 20.82 -1.47 -2.69
C THR A 73 19.75 -0.43 -2.32
N SER A 74 18.56 -0.52 -2.89
CA SER A 74 17.49 0.47 -2.70
C SER A 74 16.53 0.07 -1.56
N LYS A 75 16.84 -0.99 -0.80
CA LYS A 75 15.95 -1.53 0.24
C LYS A 75 15.65 -0.54 1.36
N GLU A 76 16.69 0.12 1.87
CA GLU A 76 16.55 1.06 2.99
C GLU A 76 15.74 2.29 2.59
N GLU A 77 16.06 2.87 1.43
CA GLU A 77 15.30 3.97 0.84
C GLU A 77 13.83 3.57 0.60
N PHE A 78 13.58 2.39 0.02
CA PHE A 78 12.22 1.86 -0.18
C PHE A 78 11.42 1.77 1.12
N MET A 79 12.02 1.22 2.18
CA MET A 79 11.37 1.09 3.49
C MET A 79 11.12 2.47 4.12
N PHE A 80 12.09 3.38 4.01
CA PHE A 80 11.94 4.76 4.50
C PHE A 80 10.79 5.48 3.79
N THR A 81 10.75 5.43 2.45
CA THR A 81 9.67 6.03 1.65
C THR A 81 8.31 5.43 2.00
N CYS A 82 8.21 4.12 2.20
CA CYS A 82 6.96 3.50 2.64
C CYS A 82 6.51 4.00 4.02
N SER A 83 7.43 4.08 4.99
CA SER A 83 7.12 4.56 6.34
C SER A 83 6.69 6.03 6.32
N ALA A 84 7.47 6.89 5.68
CA ALA A 84 7.19 8.33 5.59
C ALA A 84 5.84 8.59 4.91
N TRP A 85 5.58 7.92 3.78
CA TRP A 85 4.30 8.03 3.09
C TRP A 85 3.12 7.55 3.96
N PHE A 86 3.31 6.47 4.71
CA PHE A 86 2.26 5.95 5.59
C PHE A 86 2.01 6.87 6.80
N ASP A 87 3.06 7.47 7.37
CA ASP A 87 2.93 8.44 8.46
C ASP A 87 2.18 9.70 7.99
N GLU A 88 2.44 10.18 6.77
CA GLU A 88 1.68 11.27 6.14
C GLU A 88 0.20 10.89 5.96
N LEU A 89 -0.09 9.68 5.44
CA LEU A 89 -1.46 9.19 5.31
C LEU A 89 -2.18 9.14 6.66
N MET A 90 -1.52 8.64 7.71
CA MET A 90 -2.08 8.57 9.05
C MET A 90 -2.32 9.96 9.65
N SER A 91 -1.41 10.90 9.39
CA SER A 91 -1.58 12.31 9.77
C SER A 91 -2.80 12.92 9.07
N ASP A 92 -2.97 12.70 7.77
CA ASP A 92 -4.13 13.20 7.02
C ASP A 92 -5.45 12.62 7.55
N ILE A 93 -5.48 11.32 7.83
CA ILE A 93 -6.67 10.65 8.38
C ILE A 93 -6.99 11.14 9.79
N SER A 94 -5.99 11.47 10.60
CA SER A 94 -6.23 12.01 11.96
C SER A 94 -6.94 13.36 11.98
N ASN A 95 -6.96 14.07 10.85
CA ASN A 95 -7.70 15.32 10.69
C ASN A 95 -9.16 15.12 10.25
N LEU A 96 -9.57 13.89 9.92
CA LEU A 96 -10.95 13.57 9.58
C LEU A 96 -11.82 13.50 10.86
N PRO A 97 -13.11 13.87 10.77
CA PRO A 97 -14.03 13.68 11.89
C PRO A 97 -14.19 12.19 12.21
N ASP A 98 -14.30 11.87 13.51
CA ASP A 98 -14.56 10.51 13.95
C ASP A 98 -15.93 10.02 13.46
N ASP A 99 -15.95 8.90 12.75
CA ASP A 99 -17.13 8.18 12.33
C ASP A 99 -17.07 6.72 12.79
N GLN A 100 -18.23 6.04 12.84
CA GLN A 100 -18.28 4.59 13.11
C GLN A 100 -17.48 3.76 12.11
N ASN A 101 -17.19 4.29 10.92
CA ASN A 101 -16.38 3.65 9.89
C ASN A 101 -15.11 4.47 9.57
N SER A 102 -14.51 5.13 10.56
CA SER A 102 -13.20 5.78 10.38
C SER A 102 -12.18 4.79 9.79
N PRO A 103 -11.37 5.21 8.78
CA PRO A 103 -10.32 4.39 8.21
C PRO A 103 -9.37 3.87 9.26
N SER A 104 -8.95 2.61 9.13
CA SER A 104 -7.85 2.03 9.90
C SER A 104 -6.82 1.42 8.96
N PRO A 105 -6.02 2.28 8.28
CA PRO A 105 -5.11 1.81 7.24
C PRO A 105 -4.14 0.76 7.72
N ALA A 106 -3.84 -0.20 6.84
CA ALA A 106 -2.78 -1.17 7.06
C ALA A 106 -1.89 -1.27 5.82
N LEU A 107 -0.59 -1.04 6.00
CA LEU A 107 0.43 -1.24 4.97
C LEU A 107 1.28 -2.47 5.33
N LEU A 108 1.31 -3.45 4.43
CA LEU A 108 2.10 -4.67 4.57
C LEU A 108 3.17 -4.74 3.50
N ILE A 109 4.38 -5.14 3.90
CA ILE A 109 5.54 -5.29 3.01
C ILE A 109 6.16 -6.66 3.25
N SER A 110 6.31 -7.44 2.18
CA SER A 110 6.92 -8.77 2.23
C SER A 110 8.06 -8.85 1.21
N PHE A 111 9.24 -9.24 1.69
CA PHE A 111 10.42 -9.49 0.88
C PHE A 111 10.55 -10.99 0.62
N GLY A 112 10.80 -11.39 -0.63
CA GLY A 112 11.14 -12.76 -0.99
C GLY A 112 9.98 -13.62 -1.47
N LYS A 113 10.07 -14.94 -1.23
CA LYS A 113 9.07 -15.93 -1.67
C LYS A 113 7.87 -15.93 -0.73
N VAL A 114 6.68 -16.09 -1.31
CA VAL A 114 5.46 -16.36 -0.52
C VAL A 114 5.63 -17.75 0.11
N PRO A 115 5.29 -17.93 1.40
CA PRO A 115 5.24 -19.26 2.00
C PRO A 115 4.33 -20.20 1.19
N GLU A 116 4.70 -21.48 1.11
CA GLU A 116 3.81 -22.54 0.61
C GLU A 116 2.75 -22.93 1.63
#